data_AF-A0A7V2X771-F1
#
_entry.id   AF-A0A7V2X771-F1
#
_cell.length_a   1.000
_cell.length_b   1.000
_cell.length_c   1.000
_cell.angle_alpha   90.00
_cell.angle_beta   90.00
_cell.angle_gamma   90.00
#
_symmetry.space_group_name_H-M   'P 1'
#
loop_
_entity.id
_entity.type
_entity.pdbx_description
1 polymer ?
#
loop_
_entity_poly.entity_id
_entity_poly.type
_entity_poly.pdbx_seq_one_letter_code
_entity_poly.pdbx_strand_id
1 'polypeptide(L)'
;MDFLTISTVVLYLMVVVWLAYKGYKGTRSAADYLVAGRNTHPAIMALSYGATFISTSAIVGFGGVAANFGMSLLWLSFLNIFVGIFLAFVVFGGRTRRMGHHLGAHTFPEFIAKRYNSRFIHVFAALIIFIFMPLYAMAVLRGGAEFIATTFDIPIQVSLLIFALVVVAYVIPSGIKGVLFTDALQGAIMAVGMIFLFVWTYWNLGGIISAHTQLTEMKTLVPASLQAIGHQGWTSMPKFGWAPAGADVAAAHQYDLWWIVVSTIVMGVGIGVLAQPQLIVRFMTVKSQQDLNRAVVSGGVFIYLMVGVAFTVGALSNVYFFKHERIVGKIVSEQVLMDPGASGNDPLKPVP
;
A
#
# COMPACT_ATOMS: atom_id res chain seq x y z
N MET A 1 11.19 -19.71 -18.05
CA MET A 1 11.38 -19.44 -16.61
C MET A 1 12.61 -20.18 -16.13
N ASP A 2 13.41 -19.59 -15.24
CA ASP A 2 14.52 -20.33 -14.63
C ASP A 2 14.04 -21.21 -13.46
N PHE A 3 14.75 -22.31 -13.24
CA PHE A 3 14.48 -23.25 -12.14
C PHE A 3 14.58 -22.58 -10.77
N LEU A 4 15.40 -21.53 -10.65
CA LEU A 4 15.65 -20.81 -9.40
C LEU A 4 14.40 -20.05 -8.91
N THR A 5 13.71 -19.37 -9.82
CA THR A 5 12.50 -18.59 -9.51
C THR A 5 11.39 -19.49 -8.99
N ILE A 6 11.12 -20.59 -9.69
CA ILE A 6 10.08 -21.55 -9.30
C ILE A 6 10.43 -22.17 -7.94
N SER A 7 11.68 -22.62 -7.77
CA SER A 7 12.15 -23.21 -6.50
C SER A 7 12.02 -22.23 -5.33
N THR A 8 12.33 -20.95 -5.55
CA THR A 8 12.21 -19.90 -4.52
C THR A 8 10.75 -19.67 -4.13
N VAL A 9 9.84 -19.60 -5.11
CA VAL A 9 8.40 -19.42 -4.84
C VAL A 9 7.83 -20.62 -4.09
N VAL A 10 8.17 -21.85 -4.50
CA VAL A 10 7.72 -23.07 -3.81
C VAL A 10 8.25 -23.10 -2.37
N LEU A 11 9.53 -22.78 -2.15
CA LEU A 11 10.10 -22.69 -0.82
C LEU A 11 9.37 -21.65 0.04
N TYR A 12 9.14 -20.46 -0.50
CA TYR A 12 8.38 -19.41 0.18
C TYR A 12 6.97 -19.89 0.58
N LEU A 13 6.23 -20.51 -0.35
CA LEU A 13 4.90 -21.04 -0.08
C LEU A 13 4.92 -22.15 0.99
N MET A 14 5.90 -23.05 0.97
CA MET A 14 6.06 -24.08 2.00
C MET A 14 6.26 -23.48 3.38
N VAL A 15 7.09 -22.43 3.51
CA VAL A 15 7.32 -21.76 4.79
C VAL A 15 6.05 -21.03 5.26
N VAL A 16 5.33 -20.36 4.35
CA VAL A 16 4.05 -19.69 4.66
C VAL A 16 3.02 -20.70 5.17
N VAL A 17 2.85 -21.83 4.47
CA VAL A 17 1.93 -22.90 4.88
C VAL A 17 2.35 -23.49 6.23
N TRP A 18 3.64 -23.70 6.47
CA TRP A 18 4.15 -24.19 7.75
C TRP A 18 3.85 -23.22 8.90
N LEU A 19 4.06 -21.91 8.71
CA LEU A 19 3.75 -20.88 9.70
C LEU A 19 2.24 -20.79 9.98
N ALA A 20 1.42 -20.85 8.92
CA ALA A 20 -0.02 -20.87 9.05
C ALA A 20 -0.50 -22.13 9.80
N TYR A 21 0.07 -23.30 9.49
CA TYR A 21 -0.21 -24.55 10.19
C TYR A 21 0.17 -24.49 11.68
N LYS A 22 1.29 -23.84 12.01
CA LYS A 22 1.67 -23.56 13.40
C LYS A 22 0.63 -22.69 14.11
N GLY A 23 0.11 -21.67 13.42
CA GLY A 23 -1.01 -20.84 13.89
C GLY A 23 -2.29 -21.63 14.11
N TYR A 24 -2.65 -22.51 13.17
CA TYR A 24 -3.79 -23.42 13.25
C TYR A 24 -3.72 -24.33 14.48
N LYS A 25 -2.58 -25.00 14.72
CA LYS A 25 -2.39 -25.84 15.93
C LYS A 25 -2.58 -25.07 17.24
N GLY A 26 -2.30 -23.77 17.22
CA GLY A 26 -2.47 -22.88 18.36
C GLY A 26 -3.89 -22.36 18.56
N THR A 27 -4.83 -22.65 17.66
CA THR A 27 -6.16 -22.03 17.67
C THR A 27 -7.21 -23.00 18.20
N ARG A 28 -7.63 -22.79 19.46
CA ARG A 28 -8.58 -23.68 20.17
C ARG A 28 -9.85 -22.95 20.64
N SER A 29 -9.89 -21.63 20.50
CA SER A 29 -10.99 -20.78 20.95
C SER A 29 -11.20 -19.60 20.01
N ALA A 30 -12.35 -18.92 20.12
CA ALA A 30 -12.61 -17.70 19.37
C ALA A 30 -11.60 -16.58 19.70
N ALA A 31 -11.13 -16.50 20.95
CA ALA A 31 -10.10 -15.54 21.35
C ALA A 31 -8.75 -15.85 20.69
N ASP A 32 -8.40 -17.13 20.52
CA ASP A 32 -7.22 -17.51 19.75
C ASP A 32 -7.35 -17.12 18.28
N TYR A 33 -8.54 -17.35 17.70
CA TYR A 33 -8.78 -17.10 16.28
C TYR A 33 -8.83 -15.61 15.92
N LEU A 34 -9.45 -14.77 16.76
CA LEU A 34 -9.72 -13.35 16.45
C LEU A 34 -8.71 -12.38 17.07
N VAL A 35 -8.12 -12.71 18.23
CA VAL A 35 -7.19 -11.82 18.95
C VAL A 35 -5.93 -12.54 19.46
N ALA A 36 -5.58 -13.68 18.86
CA ALA A 36 -4.38 -14.44 19.14
C ALA A 36 -4.19 -14.84 20.62
N GLY A 37 -5.29 -15.01 21.36
CA GLY A 37 -5.25 -15.31 22.79
C GLY A 37 -4.62 -14.20 23.63
N ARG A 38 -4.48 -12.98 23.07
CA ARG A 38 -3.93 -11.79 23.74
C ARG A 38 -2.51 -11.99 24.29
N ASN A 39 -1.74 -12.85 23.63
CA ASN A 39 -0.39 -13.25 24.03
C ASN A 39 0.61 -13.18 22.85
N THR A 40 0.45 -12.20 21.97
CA THR A 40 1.39 -11.99 20.87
C THR A 40 2.67 -11.33 21.38
N HIS A 41 3.82 -11.83 20.92
CA HIS A 41 5.11 -11.20 21.20
C HIS A 41 5.20 -9.81 20.53
N PRO A 42 5.76 -8.78 21.18
CA PRO A 42 5.77 -7.40 20.67
C PRO A 42 6.36 -7.26 19.27
N ALA A 43 7.46 -7.96 19.01
CA ALA A 43 8.14 -7.90 17.71
C ALA A 43 7.28 -8.50 16.57
N ILE A 44 6.56 -9.59 16.84
CA ILE A 44 5.68 -10.22 15.85
C ILE A 44 4.48 -9.30 15.57
N MET A 45 3.90 -8.71 16.62
CA MET A 45 2.83 -7.74 16.45
C MET A 45 3.29 -6.52 15.66
N ALA A 46 4.48 -5.98 15.94
CA ALA A 46 5.02 -4.82 15.24
C ALA A 46 5.27 -5.10 13.75
N LEU A 47 5.93 -6.23 13.43
CA LEU A 47 6.17 -6.65 12.05
C LEU A 47 4.85 -6.93 11.32
N SER A 48 3.90 -7.58 11.97
CA SER A 48 2.59 -7.84 11.37
C SER A 48 1.78 -6.57 11.14
N TYR A 49 1.79 -5.64 12.09
CA TYR A 49 1.19 -4.33 11.92
C TYR A 49 1.81 -3.60 10.73
N GLY A 50 3.14 -3.58 10.64
CA GLY A 50 3.86 -2.97 9.53
C GLY A 50 3.52 -3.61 8.18
N ALA A 51 3.58 -4.94 8.08
CA ALA A 51 3.28 -5.67 6.86
C ALA A 51 1.84 -5.42 6.37
N THR A 52 0.87 -5.45 7.29
CA THR A 52 -0.53 -5.15 6.98
C THR A 52 -0.75 -3.71 6.58
N PHE A 53 -0.09 -2.76 7.24
CA PHE A 53 -0.22 -1.34 6.94
C PHE A 53 0.33 -1.03 5.53
N ILE A 54 1.49 -1.58 5.19
CA ILE A 54 2.13 -1.30 3.90
C ILE A 54 1.34 -1.94 2.76
N SER A 55 1.04 -3.23 2.83
CA SER A 55 0.31 -3.97 1.78
C SER A 55 0.90 -3.78 0.35
N THR A 56 0.33 -4.45 -0.65
CA THR A 56 0.74 -4.24 -2.05
C THR A 56 0.40 -2.84 -2.54
N SER A 57 -0.66 -2.21 -2.01
CA SER A 57 -1.09 -0.90 -2.46
C SER A 57 -0.10 0.22 -2.10
N ALA A 58 0.58 0.16 -0.95
CA ALA A 58 1.52 1.22 -0.61
C ALA A 58 2.84 1.12 -1.38
N ILE A 59 3.34 -0.10 -1.62
CA ILE A 59 4.60 -0.26 -2.35
C ILE A 59 4.38 0.04 -3.83
N VAL A 60 3.42 -0.62 -4.45
CA VAL A 60 3.27 -0.64 -5.91
C VAL A 60 2.36 0.49 -6.36
N GLY A 61 1.22 0.65 -5.67
CA GLY A 61 0.27 1.72 -5.95
C GLY A 61 0.91 3.09 -5.70
N PHE A 62 1.23 3.43 -4.45
CA PHE A 62 1.81 4.75 -4.16
C PHE A 62 3.25 4.93 -4.66
N GLY A 63 4.03 3.85 -4.86
CA GLY A 63 5.29 3.94 -5.60
C GLY A 63 5.11 4.38 -7.05
N GLY A 64 4.11 3.83 -7.76
CA GLY A 64 3.74 4.28 -9.10
C GLY A 64 3.14 5.69 -9.12
N VAL A 65 2.35 6.06 -8.10
CA VAL A 65 1.87 7.44 -7.95
C VAL A 65 3.06 8.39 -7.70
N ALA A 66 4.11 7.96 -6.99
CA ALA A 66 5.33 8.75 -6.80
C ALA A 66 6.14 8.90 -8.09
N ALA A 67 6.10 7.92 -9.00
CA ALA A 67 6.63 8.10 -10.34
C ALA A 67 5.89 9.20 -11.11
N ASN A 68 4.60 9.41 -10.86
CA ASN A 68 3.82 10.47 -11.51
C ASN A 68 3.90 11.84 -10.81
N PHE A 69 3.77 11.89 -9.48
CA PHE A 69 3.64 13.14 -8.70
C PHE A 69 4.91 13.52 -7.93
N GLY A 70 5.92 12.66 -7.98
CA GLY A 70 7.24 12.92 -7.41
C GLY A 70 7.31 12.84 -5.89
N MET A 71 8.33 13.51 -5.35
CA MET A 71 8.71 13.56 -3.95
C MET A 71 7.68 14.27 -3.05
N SER A 72 6.64 14.89 -3.64
CA SER A 72 5.51 15.43 -2.89
C SER A 72 4.83 14.38 -1.99
N LEU A 73 4.88 13.10 -2.38
CA LEU A 73 4.33 12.00 -1.58
C LEU A 73 5.17 11.63 -0.35
N LEU A 74 6.37 12.19 -0.16
CA LEU A 74 7.09 12.00 1.10
C LEU A 74 6.34 12.56 2.30
N TRP A 75 5.41 13.51 2.09
CA TRP A 75 4.47 13.94 3.12
C TRP A 75 3.51 12.83 3.58
N LEU A 76 3.12 11.91 2.68
CA LEU A 76 2.37 10.72 3.07
C LEU A 76 3.25 9.79 3.92
N SER A 77 4.53 9.63 3.58
CA SER A 77 5.46 8.87 4.43
C SER A 77 5.56 9.47 5.83
N PHE A 78 5.66 10.80 5.94
CA PHE A 78 5.63 11.49 7.22
C PHE A 78 4.36 11.19 8.00
N LEU A 79 3.17 11.32 7.41
CA LEU A 79 1.91 11.03 8.11
C LEU A 79 1.75 9.54 8.44
N ASN A 80 2.23 8.63 7.61
CA ASN A 80 2.20 7.21 7.93
C ASN A 80 3.04 6.88 9.17
N ILE A 81 4.16 7.57 9.38
CA ILE A 81 4.98 7.41 10.58
C ILE A 81 4.34 8.16 11.75
N PHE A 82 4.03 9.44 11.58
CA PHE A 82 3.55 10.29 12.67
C PHE A 82 2.16 9.89 13.15
N VAL A 83 1.22 9.70 12.23
CA VAL A 83 -0.16 9.31 12.54
C VAL A 83 -0.27 7.79 12.65
N GLY A 84 0.17 7.07 11.61
CA GLY A 84 0.00 5.62 11.50
C GLY A 84 0.84 4.76 12.45
N ILE A 85 1.91 5.31 13.02
CA ILE A 85 2.72 4.65 14.04
C ILE A 85 2.69 5.42 15.35
N PHE A 86 3.20 6.66 15.39
CA PHE A 86 3.37 7.36 16.66
C PHE A 86 2.02 7.62 17.33
N LEU A 87 1.08 8.29 16.67
CA LEU A 87 -0.23 8.57 17.25
C LEU A 87 -1.04 7.27 17.46
N ALA A 88 -1.00 6.36 16.51
CA ALA A 88 -1.68 5.06 16.59
C ALA A 88 -1.26 4.25 17.83
N PHE A 89 0.03 4.12 18.11
CA PHE A 89 0.51 3.29 19.22
C PHE A 89 0.53 4.05 20.56
N VAL A 90 1.03 5.29 20.57
CA VAL A 90 1.22 6.08 21.79
C VAL A 90 -0.11 6.59 22.35
N VAL A 91 -1.01 7.06 21.48
CA VAL A 91 -2.29 7.63 21.91
C VAL A 91 -3.41 6.59 21.89
N PHE A 92 -3.58 5.86 20.79
CA PHE A 92 -4.72 4.95 20.66
C PHE A 92 -4.44 3.55 21.19
N GLY A 93 -3.29 2.97 20.86
CA GLY A 93 -3.01 1.54 21.04
C GLY A 93 -3.21 1.08 22.48
N GLY A 94 -2.69 1.82 23.44
CA GLY A 94 -2.85 1.48 24.86
C GLY A 94 -4.27 1.56 25.38
N ARG A 95 -5.03 2.57 24.92
CA ARG A 95 -6.43 2.76 25.28
C ARG A 95 -7.30 1.65 24.69
N THR A 96 -7.10 1.36 23.40
CA THR A 96 -7.78 0.28 22.69
C THR A 96 -7.50 -1.07 23.34
N ARG A 97 -6.23 -1.38 23.64
CA ARG A 97 -5.85 -2.64 24.32
C ARG A 97 -6.58 -2.78 25.65
N ARG A 98 -6.40 -1.82 26.56
CA ARG A 98 -6.95 -1.89 27.92
C ARG A 98 -8.48 -2.05 27.90
N MET A 99 -9.15 -1.24 27.10
CA MET A 99 -10.59 -1.25 26.99
C MET A 99 -11.11 -2.51 26.28
N GLY A 100 -10.48 -2.93 25.18
CA GLY A 100 -10.79 -4.19 24.51
C GLY A 100 -10.60 -5.40 25.42
N HIS A 101 -9.59 -5.35 26.29
CA HIS A 101 -9.36 -6.38 27.29
C HIS A 101 -10.50 -6.45 28.31
N HIS A 102 -10.84 -5.33 28.94
CA HIS A 102 -11.89 -5.23 29.95
C HIS A 102 -13.29 -5.57 29.41
N LEU A 103 -13.60 -5.15 28.18
CA LEU A 103 -14.89 -5.42 27.54
C LEU A 103 -14.98 -6.85 26.98
N GLY A 104 -13.88 -7.62 26.98
CA GLY A 104 -13.84 -8.92 26.33
C GLY A 104 -14.20 -8.85 24.85
N ALA A 105 -13.79 -7.77 24.17
CA ALA A 105 -14.06 -7.60 22.73
C ALA A 105 -13.04 -8.40 21.90
N HIS A 106 -13.48 -8.85 20.73
CA HIS A 106 -12.69 -9.61 19.76
C HIS A 106 -12.59 -8.93 18.40
N THR A 107 -13.60 -8.14 18.03
CA THR A 107 -13.64 -7.39 16.77
C THR A 107 -13.78 -5.89 17.03
N PHE A 108 -13.44 -5.07 16.02
CA PHE A 108 -13.60 -3.63 16.13
C PHE A 108 -15.08 -3.19 16.28
N PRO A 109 -16.06 -3.71 15.51
CA PRO A 109 -17.48 -3.40 15.73
C PRO A 109 -17.96 -3.75 17.13
N GLU A 110 -17.57 -4.92 17.64
CA GLU A 110 -17.91 -5.35 19.00
C GLU A 110 -17.30 -4.41 20.05
N PHE A 111 -16.04 -3.99 19.85
CA PHE A 111 -15.33 -3.08 20.74
C PHE A 111 -16.07 -1.75 20.92
N ILE A 112 -16.41 -1.07 19.81
CA ILE A 112 -17.13 0.20 19.88
C ILE A 112 -18.57 0.02 20.36
N ALA A 113 -19.25 -1.07 19.98
CA ALA A 113 -20.59 -1.38 20.45
C ALA A 113 -20.65 -1.55 21.96
N LYS A 114 -19.71 -2.31 22.54
CA LYS A 114 -19.62 -2.50 24.00
C LYS A 114 -19.22 -1.22 24.72
N ARG A 115 -18.35 -0.39 24.13
CA ARG A 115 -17.96 0.91 24.71
C ARG A 115 -19.12 1.89 24.83
N TYR A 116 -20.02 1.90 23.84
CA TYR A 116 -21.17 2.82 23.80
C TYR A 116 -22.50 2.15 24.16
N ASN A 117 -22.49 0.87 24.53
CA ASN A 117 -23.67 0.06 24.79
C ASN A 117 -24.77 0.20 23.71
N SER A 118 -24.39 0.13 22.44
CA SER A 118 -25.28 0.41 21.31
C SER A 118 -25.25 -0.68 20.23
N ARG A 119 -26.40 -1.34 20.04
CA ARG A 119 -26.62 -2.32 18.96
C ARG A 119 -26.56 -1.65 17.58
N PHE A 120 -27.03 -0.41 17.46
CA PHE A 120 -26.94 0.35 16.21
C PHE A 120 -25.49 0.51 15.77
N ILE A 121 -24.60 0.93 16.68
CA ILE A 121 -23.17 1.10 16.38
C ILE A 121 -22.53 -0.25 15.97
N HIS A 122 -22.92 -1.34 16.62
CA HIS A 122 -22.44 -2.68 16.25
C HIS A 122 -22.79 -3.00 14.79
N VAL A 123 -24.07 -2.93 14.44
CA VAL A 123 -24.56 -3.31 13.11
C VAL A 123 -24.04 -2.35 12.06
N PHE A 124 -24.06 -1.05 12.31
CA PHE A 124 -23.59 -0.03 11.38
C PHE A 124 -22.10 -0.21 11.05
N ALA A 125 -21.24 -0.36 12.07
CA ALA A 125 -19.82 -0.58 11.83
C ALA A 125 -19.52 -1.93 11.19
N ALA A 126 -20.24 -2.99 11.58
CA ALA A 126 -20.11 -4.30 10.94
C ALA A 126 -20.49 -4.24 9.45
N LEU A 127 -21.56 -3.53 9.09
CA LEU A 127 -21.99 -3.34 7.69
C LEU A 127 -20.97 -2.55 6.88
N ILE A 128 -20.43 -1.45 7.44
CA ILE A 128 -19.35 -0.69 6.78
C ILE A 128 -18.16 -1.61 6.49
N ILE A 129 -17.69 -2.33 7.49
CA ILE A 129 -16.54 -3.25 7.32
C ILE A 129 -16.88 -4.33 6.30
N PHE A 130 -18.07 -4.92 6.37
CA PHE A 130 -18.52 -5.98 5.46
C PHE A 130 -18.59 -5.53 4.00
N ILE A 131 -18.99 -4.28 3.73
CA ILE A 131 -19.07 -3.73 2.37
C ILE A 131 -17.69 -3.29 1.86
N PHE A 132 -16.91 -2.57 2.67
CA PHE A 132 -15.68 -1.92 2.20
C PHE A 132 -14.42 -2.79 2.30
N MET A 133 -14.33 -3.73 3.25
CA MET A 133 -13.15 -4.61 3.34
C MET A 133 -12.97 -5.53 2.14
N PRO A 134 -14.02 -6.12 1.53
CA PRO A 134 -13.87 -6.87 0.29
C PRO A 134 -13.36 -6.01 -0.88
N LEU A 135 -13.78 -4.75 -0.98
CA LEU A 135 -13.29 -3.82 -2.00
C LEU A 135 -11.79 -3.50 -1.81
N TYR A 136 -11.37 -3.30 -0.56
CA TYR A 136 -9.96 -3.16 -0.22
C TYR A 136 -9.17 -4.43 -0.55
N ALA A 137 -9.67 -5.60 -0.15
CA ALA A 137 -9.04 -6.89 -0.42
C ALA A 137 -8.91 -7.15 -1.93
N MET A 138 -9.93 -6.80 -2.72
CA MET A 138 -9.88 -6.86 -4.18
C MET A 138 -8.73 -6.02 -4.75
N ALA A 139 -8.55 -4.78 -4.29
CA ALA A 139 -7.47 -3.91 -4.74
C ALA A 139 -6.08 -4.50 -4.42
N VAL A 140 -5.90 -5.05 -3.22
CA VAL A 140 -4.65 -5.70 -2.80
C VAL A 140 -4.38 -6.98 -3.60
N LEU A 141 -5.40 -7.83 -3.77
CA LEU A 141 -5.29 -9.08 -4.53
C LEU A 141 -4.96 -8.81 -6.00
N ARG A 142 -5.61 -7.81 -6.62
CA ARG A 142 -5.29 -7.39 -7.99
C ARG A 142 -3.84 -6.95 -8.11
N GLY A 143 -3.35 -6.15 -7.15
CA GLY A 143 -1.94 -5.74 -7.11
C GLY A 143 -0.99 -6.94 -7.10
N GLY A 144 -1.23 -7.94 -6.24
CA GLY A 144 -0.39 -9.15 -6.20
C GLY A 144 -0.52 -10.03 -7.44
N ALA A 145 -1.73 -10.15 -7.98
CA ALA A 145 -2.00 -10.93 -9.19
C ALA A 145 -1.27 -10.35 -10.43
N GLU A 146 -1.10 -9.04 -10.52
CA GLU A 146 -0.36 -8.39 -11.62
C GLU A 146 1.10 -8.84 -11.65
N PHE A 147 1.77 -8.94 -10.50
CA PHE A 147 3.15 -9.45 -10.42
C PHE A 147 3.24 -10.91 -10.81
N ILE A 148 2.31 -11.73 -10.33
CA ILE A 148 2.30 -13.15 -10.67
C ILE A 148 2.02 -13.34 -12.18
N ALA A 149 1.07 -12.60 -12.74
CA ALA A 149 0.72 -12.69 -14.16
C ALA A 149 1.91 -12.34 -15.06
N THR A 150 2.61 -11.24 -14.75
CA THR A 150 3.79 -10.79 -15.51
C THR A 150 5.02 -11.68 -15.29
N THR A 151 5.24 -12.18 -14.08
CA THR A 151 6.40 -13.06 -13.77
C THR A 151 6.26 -14.45 -14.39
N PHE A 152 5.06 -15.01 -14.39
CA PHE A 152 4.79 -16.36 -14.88
C PHE A 152 4.25 -16.39 -16.32
N ASP A 153 4.04 -15.23 -16.94
CA ASP A 153 3.44 -15.07 -18.27
C ASP A 153 2.11 -15.83 -18.40
N ILE A 154 1.23 -15.65 -17.41
CA ILE A 154 -0.09 -16.27 -17.35
C ILE A 154 -1.21 -15.22 -17.34
N PRO A 155 -2.43 -15.57 -17.79
CA PRO A 155 -3.55 -14.64 -17.75
C PRO A 155 -3.84 -14.13 -16.33
N ILE A 156 -4.11 -12.84 -16.19
CA ILE A 156 -4.36 -12.17 -14.89
C ILE A 156 -5.51 -12.83 -14.11
N GLN A 157 -6.53 -13.35 -14.80
CA GLN A 157 -7.65 -14.04 -14.18
C GLN A 157 -7.22 -15.35 -13.50
N VAL A 158 -6.30 -16.09 -14.13
CA VAL A 158 -5.74 -17.33 -13.58
C VAL A 158 -4.84 -17.01 -12.39
N SER A 159 -3.97 -16.02 -12.55
CA SER A 159 -3.11 -15.50 -11.48
C SER A 159 -3.92 -15.09 -10.24
N LEU A 160 -4.98 -14.30 -10.43
CA LEU A 160 -5.87 -13.85 -9.37
C LEU A 160 -6.55 -15.01 -8.65
N LEU A 161 -7.07 -15.99 -9.39
CA LEU A 161 -7.73 -17.16 -8.82
C LEU A 161 -6.75 -18.00 -7.98
N ILE A 162 -5.57 -18.31 -8.51
CA ILE A 162 -4.54 -19.08 -7.80
C ILE A 162 -4.13 -18.32 -6.53
N PHE A 163 -3.86 -17.02 -6.65
CA PHE A 163 -3.44 -16.20 -5.51
C PHE A 163 -4.51 -16.17 -4.41
N ALA A 164 -5.78 -15.95 -4.79
CA ALA A 164 -6.90 -15.97 -3.85
C ALA A 164 -7.05 -17.33 -3.15
N LEU A 165 -7.00 -18.44 -3.89
CA LEU A 165 -7.13 -19.78 -3.32
C LEU A 165 -6.01 -20.10 -2.33
N VAL A 166 -4.76 -19.76 -2.67
CA VAL A 166 -3.61 -19.94 -1.76
C VAL A 166 -3.81 -19.15 -0.47
N VAL A 167 -4.17 -17.86 -0.57
CA VAL A 167 -4.41 -17.00 0.59
C VAL A 167 -5.55 -17.54 1.46
N VAL A 168 -6.67 -17.90 0.85
CA VAL A 168 -7.83 -18.48 1.56
C VAL A 168 -7.45 -19.77 2.28
N ALA A 169 -6.71 -20.66 1.62
CA ALA A 169 -6.35 -21.97 2.14
C ALA A 169 -5.52 -21.91 3.44
N TYR A 170 -4.63 -20.91 3.57
CA TYR A 170 -3.82 -20.77 4.79
C TYR A 170 -4.44 -19.81 5.82
N VAL A 171 -5.19 -18.78 5.41
CA VAL A 171 -5.76 -17.78 6.33
C VAL A 171 -6.96 -18.33 7.09
N ILE A 172 -7.93 -18.98 6.41
CA ILE A 172 -9.17 -19.44 7.06
C ILE A 172 -8.89 -20.42 8.20
N PRO A 173 -8.04 -21.45 8.04
CA PRO A 173 -7.80 -22.38 9.15
C PRO A 173 -7.01 -21.72 10.28
N SER A 174 -6.03 -20.86 9.97
CA SER A 174 -5.04 -20.42 10.94
C SER A 174 -5.44 -19.22 11.80
N GLY A 175 -6.44 -18.45 11.38
CA GLY A 175 -6.91 -17.25 12.06
C GLY A 175 -5.80 -16.20 12.24
N ILE A 176 -6.01 -15.24 13.16
CA ILE A 176 -5.03 -14.15 13.35
C ILE A 176 -3.67 -14.66 13.84
N LYS A 177 -3.59 -15.84 14.50
CA LYS A 177 -2.31 -16.42 14.93
C LYS A 177 -1.43 -16.77 13.74
N GLY A 178 -2.00 -17.43 12.73
CA GLY A 178 -1.27 -17.74 11.50
C GLY A 178 -0.87 -16.48 10.76
N VAL A 179 -1.82 -15.55 10.60
CA VAL A 179 -1.59 -14.25 9.95
C VAL A 179 -0.43 -13.49 10.60
N LEU A 180 -0.39 -13.41 11.93
CA LEU A 180 0.71 -12.75 12.66
C LEU A 180 2.09 -13.36 12.32
N PHE A 181 2.18 -14.68 12.18
CA PHE A 181 3.44 -15.35 11.85
C PHE A 181 3.81 -15.17 10.37
N THR A 182 2.85 -15.34 9.45
CA THR A 182 3.10 -15.16 8.02
C THR A 182 3.46 -13.71 7.70
N ASP A 183 2.77 -12.75 8.32
CA ASP A 183 3.06 -11.33 8.15
C ASP A 183 4.46 -10.98 8.68
N ALA A 184 4.90 -11.58 9.80
CA ALA A 184 6.23 -11.31 10.33
C ALA A 184 7.35 -11.76 9.38
N LEU A 185 7.18 -12.92 8.73
CA LEU A 185 8.07 -13.39 7.67
C LEU A 185 8.02 -12.46 6.45
N GLN A 186 6.81 -12.16 5.95
CA GLN A 186 6.62 -11.34 4.76
C GLN A 186 7.16 -9.92 4.96
N GLY A 187 6.90 -9.31 6.12
CA GLY A 187 7.46 -8.02 6.50
C GLY A 187 8.99 -8.04 6.53
N ALA A 188 9.61 -9.10 7.07
CA ALA A 188 11.06 -9.23 7.06
C ALA A 188 11.63 -9.34 5.62
N ILE A 189 10.99 -10.13 4.76
CA ILE A 189 11.37 -10.24 3.34
C ILE A 189 11.23 -8.88 2.64
N MET A 190 10.13 -8.16 2.88
CA MET A 190 9.91 -6.82 2.34
C MET A 190 10.98 -5.83 2.82
N ALA A 191 11.38 -5.87 4.09
CA ALA A 191 12.47 -5.05 4.63
C ALA A 191 13.78 -5.25 3.88
N VAL A 192 14.19 -6.51 3.68
CA VAL A 192 15.41 -6.83 2.93
C VAL A 192 15.30 -6.34 1.49
N GLY A 193 14.16 -6.59 0.83
CA GLY A 193 13.91 -6.15 -0.54
C GLY A 193 13.98 -4.63 -0.70
N MET A 194 13.42 -3.87 0.24
CA MET A 194 13.47 -2.40 0.21
C MET A 194 14.87 -1.85 0.47
N ILE A 195 15.64 -2.44 1.39
CA ILE A 195 17.03 -2.04 1.62
C ILE A 195 17.83 -2.24 0.33
N PHE A 196 17.68 -3.42 -0.29
CA PHE A 196 18.33 -3.71 -1.56
C PHE A 196 17.93 -2.72 -2.65
N LEU A 197 16.62 -2.48 -2.84
CA LEU A 197 16.10 -1.57 -3.84
C LEU A 197 16.60 -0.13 -3.65
N PHE A 198 16.65 0.34 -2.40
CA PHE A 198 17.16 1.66 -2.06
C PHE A 198 18.64 1.82 -2.43
N VAL A 199 19.48 0.89 -1.98
CA VAL A 199 20.93 0.91 -2.24
C VAL A 199 21.19 0.79 -3.74
N TRP A 200 20.51 -0.15 -4.41
CA TRP A 200 20.66 -0.39 -5.84
C TRP A 200 20.26 0.83 -6.66
N THR A 201 19.16 1.51 -6.33
CA THR A 201 18.70 2.71 -7.03
C THR A 201 19.75 3.82 -6.94
N TYR A 202 20.25 4.13 -5.76
CA TYR A 202 21.25 5.19 -5.60
C TYR A 202 22.60 4.83 -6.20
N TRP A 203 23.02 3.56 -6.17
CA TRP A 203 24.22 3.13 -6.87
C TRP A 203 24.09 3.42 -8.38
N ASN A 204 23.02 2.95 -9.02
CA ASN A 204 22.83 3.11 -10.46
C ASN A 204 22.66 4.58 -10.89
N LEU A 205 22.18 5.45 -10.00
CA LEU A 205 21.97 6.87 -10.30
C LEU A 205 23.15 7.77 -9.91
N GLY A 206 24.27 7.20 -9.43
CA GLY A 206 25.49 7.95 -9.11
C GLY A 206 25.48 8.64 -7.74
N GLY A 207 24.73 8.09 -6.79
CA GLY A 207 24.60 8.60 -5.42
C GLY A 207 23.40 9.53 -5.21
N ILE A 208 23.16 9.90 -3.95
CA ILE A 208 21.97 10.67 -3.54
C ILE A 208 21.91 12.03 -4.23
N ILE A 209 22.99 12.81 -4.17
CA ILE A 209 23.00 14.17 -4.74
C ILE A 209 22.75 14.11 -6.26
N SER A 210 23.52 13.27 -6.96
CA SER A 210 23.41 13.12 -8.41
C SER A 210 22.00 12.69 -8.86
N ALA A 211 21.43 11.70 -8.17
CA ALA A 211 20.09 11.18 -8.49
C ALA A 211 19.01 12.26 -8.40
N HIS A 212 19.03 13.09 -7.36
CA HIS A 212 18.03 14.14 -7.14
C HIS A 212 18.26 15.37 -8.02
N THR A 213 19.51 15.72 -8.34
CA THR A 213 19.83 16.75 -9.33
C THR A 213 19.28 16.37 -10.70
N GLN A 214 19.55 15.15 -11.16
CA GLN A 214 19.04 14.65 -12.44
C GLN A 214 17.51 14.63 -12.47
N LEU A 215 16.85 14.20 -11.39
CA LEU A 215 15.39 14.22 -11.30
C LEU A 215 14.82 15.65 -11.40
N THR A 216 15.53 16.63 -10.82
CA THR A 216 15.13 18.04 -10.88
C THR A 216 15.29 18.61 -12.29
N GLU A 217 16.37 18.27 -12.99
CA GLU A 217 16.64 18.68 -14.38
C GLU A 217 15.59 18.14 -15.36
N MET A 218 14.95 17.01 -15.04
CA MET A 218 13.86 16.45 -15.86
C MET A 218 12.57 17.26 -15.81
N LYS A 219 12.45 18.34 -15.02
CA LYS A 219 11.21 19.15 -14.89
C LYS A 219 10.55 19.51 -16.23
N THR A 220 11.31 19.76 -17.29
CA THR A 220 10.79 20.11 -18.62
C THR A 220 10.13 18.93 -19.34
N LEU A 221 10.39 17.70 -18.90
CA LEU A 221 9.87 16.45 -19.46
C LEU A 221 8.55 16.00 -18.81
N VAL A 222 8.02 16.76 -17.86
CA VAL A 222 6.72 16.45 -17.25
C VAL A 222 5.64 16.42 -18.36
N PRO A 223 4.83 15.37 -18.47
CA PRO A 223 3.75 15.30 -19.46
C PRO A 223 2.80 16.50 -19.39
N ALA A 224 2.36 17.02 -20.54
CA ALA A 224 1.49 18.19 -20.61
C ALA A 224 0.18 18.02 -19.81
N SER A 225 -0.37 16.81 -19.76
CA SER A 225 -1.55 16.48 -18.94
C SER A 225 -1.31 16.67 -17.43
N LEU A 226 -0.12 16.36 -16.94
CA LEU A 226 0.26 16.59 -15.54
C LEU A 226 0.59 18.07 -15.29
N GLN A 227 1.23 18.74 -16.23
CA GLN A 227 1.47 20.19 -16.14
C GLN A 227 0.14 20.96 -16.05
N ALA A 228 -0.87 20.56 -16.85
CA ALA A 228 -2.19 21.19 -16.88
C ALA A 228 -2.90 21.15 -15.52
N ILE A 229 -2.62 20.14 -14.68
CA ILE A 229 -3.18 20.04 -13.33
C ILE A 229 -2.29 20.62 -12.23
N GLY A 230 -1.18 21.28 -12.58
CA GLY A 230 -0.30 21.96 -11.64
C GLY A 230 0.98 21.22 -11.25
N HIS A 231 1.40 20.18 -11.99
CA HIS A 231 2.66 19.50 -11.74
C HIS A 231 3.87 20.41 -12.10
N GLN A 232 4.81 20.57 -11.16
CA GLN A 232 5.95 21.50 -11.29
C GLN A 232 7.32 20.81 -11.43
N GLY A 233 7.33 19.50 -11.61
CA GLY A 233 8.53 18.65 -11.59
C GLY A 233 8.54 17.74 -10.36
N TRP A 234 9.21 16.61 -10.47
CA TRP A 234 9.12 15.54 -9.46
C TRP A 234 9.81 15.85 -8.13
N THR A 235 10.58 16.93 -8.03
CA THR A 235 11.23 17.36 -6.76
C THR A 235 10.53 18.56 -6.12
N SER A 236 9.45 19.06 -6.71
CA SER A 236 8.70 20.23 -6.22
C SER A 236 7.28 19.86 -5.82
N MET A 237 6.70 20.59 -4.86
CA MET A 237 5.27 20.49 -4.61
C MET A 237 4.47 20.99 -5.83
N PRO A 238 3.30 20.41 -6.11
CA PRO A 238 2.41 20.94 -7.12
C PRO A 238 2.01 22.39 -6.82
N LYS A 239 1.54 23.11 -7.84
CA LYS A 239 1.18 24.54 -7.75
C LYS A 239 0.12 24.76 -6.69
N PHE A 240 0.53 25.34 -5.55
CA PHE A 240 -0.36 25.60 -4.42
C PHE A 240 -1.26 26.81 -4.67
N GLY A 241 -2.51 26.74 -4.21
CA GLY A 241 -3.45 27.84 -4.20
C GLY A 241 -4.83 27.46 -4.74
N TRP A 242 -5.63 28.45 -5.05
CA TRP A 242 -6.96 28.24 -5.60
C TRP A 242 -7.14 29.13 -6.81
N ALA A 243 -8.00 28.68 -7.72
CA ALA A 243 -8.42 29.50 -8.84
C ALA A 243 -9.09 30.79 -8.33
N PRO A 244 -8.76 31.97 -8.89
CA PRO A 244 -9.52 33.19 -8.63
C PRO A 244 -11.01 32.99 -8.97
N ALA A 245 -11.88 33.71 -8.27
CA ALA A 245 -13.31 33.70 -8.60
C ALA A 245 -13.51 34.21 -10.04
N GLY A 246 -14.24 33.45 -10.86
CA GLY A 246 -14.46 33.76 -12.28
C GLY A 246 -13.33 33.34 -13.22
N ALA A 247 -12.29 32.65 -12.73
CA ALA A 247 -11.30 32.01 -13.60
C ALA A 247 -11.95 30.98 -14.53
N ASP A 248 -11.40 30.83 -15.73
CA ASP A 248 -11.81 29.76 -16.62
C ASP A 248 -11.46 28.38 -16.03
N VAL A 249 -12.11 27.35 -16.54
CA VAL A 249 -11.98 25.97 -16.05
C VAL A 249 -10.53 25.46 -16.21
N ALA A 250 -9.85 25.84 -17.29
CA ALA A 250 -8.48 25.41 -17.56
C ALA A 250 -7.47 26.00 -16.54
N ALA A 251 -7.61 27.27 -16.20
CA ALA A 251 -6.82 27.94 -15.18
C ALA A 251 -7.13 27.38 -13.78
N ALA A 252 -8.38 26.97 -13.53
CA ALA A 252 -8.75 26.33 -12.29
C ALA A 252 -8.10 24.95 -12.11
N HIS A 253 -8.06 24.14 -13.18
CA HIS A 253 -7.44 22.81 -13.16
C HIS A 253 -5.97 22.83 -12.74
N GLN A 254 -5.23 23.93 -12.97
CA GLN A 254 -3.84 24.07 -12.53
C GLN A 254 -3.62 23.95 -11.02
N TYR A 255 -4.69 23.95 -10.22
CA TYR A 255 -4.65 23.78 -8.77
C TYR A 255 -5.18 22.42 -8.29
N ASP A 256 -5.58 21.53 -9.19
CA ASP A 256 -6.17 20.25 -8.79
C ASP A 256 -5.14 19.33 -8.12
N LEU A 257 -3.89 19.30 -8.63
CA LEU A 257 -2.93 18.31 -8.18
C LEU A 257 -2.48 18.54 -6.73
N TRP A 258 -2.23 19.77 -6.30
CA TRP A 258 -1.83 20.00 -4.90
C TRP A 258 -2.97 19.59 -3.96
N TRP A 259 -4.22 19.87 -4.35
CA TRP A 259 -5.39 19.52 -3.56
C TRP A 259 -5.55 18.00 -3.48
N ILE A 260 -5.40 17.28 -4.60
CA ILE A 260 -5.42 15.81 -4.64
C ILE A 260 -4.31 15.23 -3.75
N VAL A 261 -3.08 15.72 -3.92
CA VAL A 261 -1.91 15.25 -3.16
C VAL A 261 -2.12 15.48 -1.67
N VAL A 262 -2.53 16.67 -1.25
CA VAL A 262 -2.66 17.00 0.17
C VAL A 262 -3.91 16.36 0.79
N SER A 263 -5.08 16.55 0.19
CA SER A 263 -6.35 16.10 0.79
C SER A 263 -6.56 14.60 0.68
N THR A 264 -6.38 14.03 -0.51
CA THR A 264 -6.80 12.66 -0.82
C THR A 264 -5.68 11.67 -0.51
N ILE A 265 -4.46 11.98 -0.95
CA ILE A 265 -3.32 11.07 -0.78
C ILE A 265 -2.72 11.22 0.62
N VAL A 266 -2.18 12.40 0.94
CA VAL A 266 -1.46 12.63 2.19
C VAL A 266 -2.39 12.52 3.39
N MET A 267 -3.43 13.36 3.48
CA MET A 267 -4.35 13.34 4.62
C MET A 267 -5.28 12.13 4.59
N GLY A 268 -5.92 11.84 3.45
CA GLY A 268 -6.89 10.74 3.34
C GLY A 268 -6.30 9.39 3.74
N VAL A 269 -5.13 9.04 3.20
CA VAL A 269 -4.46 7.77 3.51
C VAL A 269 -3.74 7.87 4.86
N GLY A 270 -2.97 8.93 5.07
CA GLY A 270 -2.11 9.10 6.24
C GLY A 270 -2.87 9.21 7.56
N ILE A 271 -4.06 9.81 7.55
CA ILE A 271 -4.96 9.85 8.73
C ILE A 271 -5.89 8.64 8.75
N GLY A 272 -6.39 8.21 7.58
CA GLY A 272 -7.33 7.10 7.44
C GLY A 272 -6.84 5.78 8.02
N VAL A 273 -5.51 5.58 8.10
CA VAL A 273 -4.89 4.43 8.77
C VAL A 273 -5.42 4.19 10.20
N LEU A 274 -5.73 5.24 10.96
CA LEU A 274 -6.22 5.10 12.34
C LEU A 274 -7.61 4.45 12.43
N ALA A 275 -8.38 4.50 11.35
CA ALA A 275 -9.73 3.95 11.27
C ALA A 275 -9.75 2.50 10.76
N GLN A 276 -8.59 1.92 10.41
CA GLN A 276 -8.53 0.59 9.82
C GLN A 276 -8.76 -0.52 10.88
N PRO A 277 -9.86 -1.28 10.81
CA PRO A 277 -10.17 -2.29 11.82
C PRO A 277 -9.11 -3.38 11.92
N GLN A 278 -8.50 -3.77 10.80
CA GLN A 278 -7.42 -4.76 10.77
C GLN A 278 -6.18 -4.31 11.55
N LEU A 279 -5.88 -3.01 11.61
CA LEU A 279 -4.76 -2.48 12.38
C LEU A 279 -5.13 -2.34 13.86
N ILE A 280 -6.33 -1.85 14.15
CA ILE A 280 -6.81 -1.63 15.53
C ILE A 280 -6.87 -2.93 16.32
N VAL A 281 -7.33 -4.03 15.70
CA VAL A 281 -7.42 -5.35 16.36
C VAL A 281 -6.05 -5.86 16.81
N ARG A 282 -4.95 -5.49 16.13
CA ARG A 282 -3.58 -5.88 16.52
C ARG A 282 -3.17 -5.33 17.87
N PHE A 283 -3.68 -4.17 18.28
CA PHE A 283 -3.42 -3.66 19.64
C PHE A 283 -4.04 -4.53 20.73
N MET A 284 -5.10 -5.27 20.41
CA MET A 284 -5.78 -6.17 21.34
C MET A 284 -5.13 -7.55 21.42
N THR A 285 -4.09 -7.84 20.63
CA THR A 285 -3.41 -9.15 20.64
C THR A 285 -2.24 -9.22 21.62
N VAL A 286 -1.78 -8.10 22.17
CA VAL A 286 -0.62 -8.03 23.08
C VAL A 286 -1.02 -7.92 24.54
N LYS A 287 -0.13 -8.38 25.44
CA LYS A 287 -0.40 -8.46 26.88
C LYS A 287 -0.34 -7.11 27.56
N SER A 288 0.72 -6.34 27.31
CA SER A 288 1.08 -5.17 28.12
C SER A 288 1.19 -3.88 27.31
N GLN A 289 1.25 -2.75 28.02
CA GLN A 289 1.47 -1.44 27.38
C GLN A 289 2.92 -1.30 26.93
N GLN A 290 3.84 -1.88 27.69
CA GLN A 290 5.27 -1.85 27.41
C GLN A 290 5.56 -2.54 26.08
N ASP A 291 4.80 -3.61 25.77
CA ASP A 291 4.85 -4.30 24.48
C ASP A 291 4.51 -3.38 23.31
N LEU A 292 3.46 -2.57 23.44
CA LEU A 292 3.09 -1.56 22.44
C LEU A 292 4.16 -0.46 22.33
N ASN A 293 4.68 0.03 23.45
CA ASN A 293 5.69 1.08 23.45
C ASN A 293 6.99 0.63 22.76
N ARG A 294 7.41 -0.63 22.97
CA ARG A 294 8.56 -1.23 22.28
C ARG A 294 8.35 -1.34 20.77
N ALA A 295 7.11 -1.54 20.34
CA ALA A 295 6.75 -1.64 18.93
C ALA A 295 6.76 -0.30 18.17
N VAL A 296 6.72 0.85 18.88
CA VAL A 296 6.72 2.17 18.24
C VAL A 296 7.98 2.40 17.42
N VAL A 297 9.15 2.12 18.00
CA VAL A 297 10.45 2.39 17.35
C VAL A 297 10.64 1.46 16.15
N SER A 298 10.43 0.16 16.34
CA SER A 298 10.56 -0.81 15.24
C SER A 298 9.54 -0.58 14.14
N GLY A 299 8.29 -0.25 14.50
CA GLY A 299 7.24 0.10 13.55
C GLY A 299 7.57 1.38 12.77
N GLY A 300 8.11 2.41 13.45
CA GLY A 300 8.47 3.67 12.81
C GLY A 300 9.60 3.50 11.78
N VAL A 301 10.66 2.79 12.16
CA VAL A 301 11.77 2.43 11.26
C VAL A 301 11.26 1.58 10.10
N PHE A 302 10.41 0.60 10.37
CA PHE A 302 9.86 -0.28 9.34
C PHE A 302 9.01 0.50 8.33
N ILE A 303 8.06 1.32 8.79
CA ILE A 303 7.23 2.13 7.89
C ILE A 303 8.08 3.12 7.11
N TYR A 304 9.02 3.82 7.76
CA TYR A 304 9.95 4.71 7.06
C TYR A 304 10.70 3.97 5.96
N LEU A 305 11.24 2.78 6.24
CA LEU A 305 11.92 1.96 5.25
C LEU A 305 10.98 1.53 4.12
N MET A 306 9.73 1.19 4.40
CA MET A 306 8.81 0.70 3.37
C MET A 306 8.30 1.82 2.47
N VAL A 307 7.60 2.83 3.04
CA VAL A 307 7.03 3.92 2.22
C VAL A 307 8.05 4.96 1.81
N GLY A 308 9.03 5.25 2.67
CA GLY A 308 10.11 6.18 2.34
C GLY A 308 10.91 5.70 1.14
N VAL A 309 11.28 4.42 1.10
CA VAL A 309 11.95 3.82 -0.07
C VAL A 309 11.01 3.78 -1.26
N ALA A 310 9.79 3.25 -1.13
CA ALA A 310 8.87 3.11 -2.26
C ALA A 310 8.61 4.44 -2.97
N PHE A 311 8.41 5.53 -2.24
CA PHE A 311 8.06 6.82 -2.84
C PHE A 311 9.30 7.52 -3.41
N THR A 312 10.45 7.41 -2.72
CA THR A 312 11.72 7.95 -3.22
C THR A 312 12.16 7.23 -4.49
N VAL A 313 12.18 5.90 -4.48
CA VAL A 313 12.55 5.07 -5.63
C VAL A 313 11.52 5.21 -6.74
N GLY A 314 10.23 5.28 -6.41
CA GLY A 314 9.17 5.55 -7.37
C GLY A 314 9.42 6.83 -8.17
N ALA A 315 9.72 7.94 -7.49
CA ALA A 315 10.07 9.19 -8.17
C ALA A 315 11.39 9.09 -8.97
N LEU A 316 12.43 8.48 -8.40
CA LEU A 316 13.73 8.30 -9.06
C LEU A 316 13.72 7.30 -10.22
N SER A 317 12.71 6.44 -10.31
CA SER A 317 12.56 5.50 -11.42
C SER A 317 12.47 6.25 -12.76
N ASN A 318 11.92 7.47 -12.79
CA ASN A 318 11.92 8.33 -13.97
C ASN A 318 13.34 8.55 -14.51
N VAL A 319 14.31 8.84 -13.64
CA VAL A 319 15.71 9.05 -14.05
C VAL A 319 16.31 7.75 -14.57
N TYR A 320 16.04 6.63 -13.88
CA TYR A 320 16.56 5.33 -14.25
C TYR A 320 16.07 4.92 -15.64
N PHE A 321 14.75 4.95 -15.86
CA PHE A 321 14.13 4.56 -17.12
C PHE A 321 14.44 5.55 -18.24
N PHE A 322 14.50 6.85 -17.98
CA PHE A 322 14.92 7.83 -18.98
C PHE A 322 16.33 7.55 -19.53
N LYS A 323 17.23 7.00 -18.70
CA LYS A 323 18.59 6.65 -19.12
C LYS A 323 18.72 5.29 -19.80
N HIS A 324 17.94 4.31 -19.35
CA HIS A 324 18.17 2.89 -19.71
C HIS A 324 17.11 2.34 -20.66
N GLU A 325 15.88 2.81 -20.60
CA GLU A 325 14.83 2.36 -21.50
C GLU A 325 14.82 3.20 -22.77
N ARG A 326 14.91 2.50 -23.90
CA ARG A 326 14.54 3.04 -25.20
C ARG A 326 13.15 2.53 -25.52
N ILE A 327 12.15 3.38 -25.36
CA ILE A 327 10.80 3.08 -25.84
C ILE A 327 10.84 3.16 -27.38
N VAL A 328 10.95 2.00 -28.03
CA VAL A 328 10.86 1.90 -29.49
C VAL A 328 9.37 1.78 -29.85
N GLY A 329 8.73 2.92 -30.08
CA GLY A 329 7.37 3.00 -30.61
C GLY A 329 7.38 3.30 -32.11
N LYS A 330 6.39 2.79 -32.85
CA LYS A 330 6.06 3.33 -34.16
C LYS A 330 5.13 4.52 -33.92
N ILE A 331 5.54 5.73 -34.31
CA ILE A 331 4.64 6.88 -34.32
C ILE A 331 3.50 6.53 -35.28
N VAL A 332 2.30 6.28 -34.75
CA VAL A 332 1.12 5.92 -35.57
C VAL A 332 0.52 7.20 -36.19
N SER A 333 0.63 8.35 -35.51
CA SER A 333 0.72 9.75 -35.97
C SER A 333 0.23 10.68 -34.83
N GLU A 334 0.49 11.99 -34.92
CA GLU A 334 -0.10 12.98 -33.99
C GLU A 334 -1.49 13.49 -34.44
N GLN A 335 -2.01 13.12 -35.62
CA GLN A 335 -3.22 13.72 -36.21
C GLN A 335 -4.08 12.80 -37.11
N VAL A 336 -3.97 11.47 -37.06
CA VAL A 336 -4.81 10.61 -37.93
C VAL A 336 -6.17 10.36 -37.27
N LEU A 337 -7.19 11.09 -37.74
CA LEU A 337 -8.58 10.63 -37.64
C LEU A 337 -8.68 9.30 -38.37
N MET A 338 -9.10 8.26 -37.68
CA MET A 338 -9.37 6.97 -38.31
C MET A 338 -10.80 6.99 -38.87
N ASP A 339 -10.95 6.68 -40.17
CA ASP A 339 -12.25 6.58 -40.81
C ASP A 339 -12.82 5.17 -40.58
N PRO A 340 -13.97 5.03 -39.89
CA PRO A 340 -14.66 3.75 -39.70
C PRO A 340 -15.44 3.29 -40.94
N GLY A 341 -15.26 3.97 -42.08
CA GLY A 341 -15.97 3.72 -43.33
C GLY A 341 -17.41 4.19 -43.26
N ALA A 342 -18.08 4.21 -44.42
CA ALA A 342 -19.47 4.67 -44.54
C ALA A 342 -20.47 3.84 -43.69
N SER A 343 -20.08 2.64 -43.27
CA SER A 343 -20.90 1.73 -42.46
C SER A 343 -20.67 1.85 -40.95
N GLY A 344 -19.59 2.51 -40.51
CA GLY A 344 -19.18 2.59 -39.11
C GLY A 344 -18.57 1.31 -38.52
N ASN A 345 -18.54 0.21 -39.29
CA ASN A 345 -18.03 -1.10 -38.87
C ASN A 345 -16.86 -1.60 -39.74
N ASP A 346 -16.36 -0.78 -40.66
CA ASP A 346 -15.24 -1.15 -41.50
C ASP A 346 -13.92 -1.10 -40.71
N PRO A 347 -12.90 -1.91 -41.09
CA PRO A 347 -11.57 -1.82 -40.49
C PRO A 347 -11.04 -0.39 -40.63
N LEU A 348 -10.68 0.23 -39.50
CA LEU A 348 -10.19 1.60 -39.45
C LEU A 348 -9.03 1.79 -40.42
N LYS A 349 -9.25 2.64 -41.44
CA LYS A 349 -8.20 3.02 -42.40
C LYS A 349 -7.67 4.41 -42.07
N PRO A 350 -6.37 4.66 -42.28
CA PRO A 350 -5.83 6.00 -42.19
C PRO A 350 -6.50 6.88 -43.26
N VAL A 351 -7.07 8.02 -42.85
CA VAL A 351 -7.42 9.08 -43.80
C VAL A 351 -6.11 9.71 -44.28
N PRO A 352 -5.86 9.81 -45.59
CA PRO A 352 -4.61 10.36 -46.13
C PRO A 352 -4.38 11.82 -45.72
#